data_AF-A0A1D6PF80-F1
#
_entry.id   AF-A0A1D6PF80-F1
#
_cell.length_a   1.000
_cell.length_b   1.000
_cell.length_c   1.000
_cell.angle_alpha   90.00
_cell.angle_beta   90.00
_cell.angle_gamma   90.00
#
_symmetry.space_group_name_H-M   'P 1'
#
loop_
_entity.id
_entity.type
_entity.pdbx_description
1 polymer ?
#
loop_
_entity_poly.entity_id
_entity_poly.type
_entity_poly.pdbx_seq_one_letter_code
_entity_poly.pdbx_strand_id
1 'polypeptide(L)' 'MNLGDIKCEVFCNQVPRTAENFLALYASGYYDSTVFHRNIKASWYKAATPSVPAMQGLHLGTKFADEFRESQGWLLA' A
#
# COMPACT_ATOMS: atom_id res chain seq x y z
N MET A 1 -21.42 5.95 -0.98
CA MET A 1 -21.51 4.64 -1.68
C MET A 1 -20.09 4.12 -1.85
N ASN A 2 -19.87 2.84 -1.54
CA ASN A 2 -18.61 2.17 -1.84
C ASN A 2 -18.64 1.65 -3.29
N LEU A 3 -17.48 1.52 -3.93
CA LEU A 3 -17.35 1.16 -5.35
C LEU A 3 -17.25 -0.37 -5.59
N GLY A 4 -17.48 -1.19 -4.55
CA GLY A 4 -17.31 -2.63 -4.59
C GLY A 4 -15.95 -3.09 -4.06
N ASP A 5 -15.66 -4.38 -4.24
CA ASP A 5 -14.46 -5.03 -3.72
C ASP A 5 -13.25 -4.81 -4.63
N ILE A 6 -12.09 -4.56 -4.03
CA ILE A 6 -10.81 -4.50 -4.72
C ILE A 6 -10.00 -5.73 -4.30
N LYS A 7 -9.61 -6.56 -5.28
CA LYS A 7 -8.65 -7.64 -5.09
C LYS A 7 -7.28 -7.17 -5.59
N CYS A 8 -6.24 -7.41 -4.81
CA CYS A 8 -4.87 -7.08 -5.17
C CYS A 8 -3.94 -8.25 -4.84
N GLU A 9 -2.89 -8.40 -5.64
CA GLU A 9 -1.81 -9.34 -5.39
C GLU A 9 -0.60 -8.58 -4.86
N VAL A 10 0.07 -9.15 -3.85
CA VAL A 10 1.22 -8.53 -3.19
C VAL A 10 2.47 -9.36 -3.50
N PHE A 11 3.47 -8.71 -4.09
CA PHE A 11 4.76 -9.34 -4.42
C PHE A 11 5.67 -9.44 -3.18
N CYS A 12 5.31 -10.28 -2.21
CA CYS A 12 6.03 -10.39 -0.92
C CYS A 12 7.52 -10.72 -1.09
N ASN A 13 7.89 -11.51 -2.10
CA ASN A 13 9.28 -11.86 -2.35
C ASN A 13 10.11 -10.70 -2.92
N GLN A 14 9.48 -9.73 -3.58
CA GLN A 14 10.15 -8.60 -4.21
C GLN A 14 10.36 -7.46 -3.20
N VAL A 15 9.34 -7.20 -2.38
CA VAL A 15 9.29 -6.09 -1.42
C VAL A 15 8.93 -6.59 -0.01
N PRO A 16 9.77 -7.41 0.64
CA PRO A 16 9.42 -8.12 1.86
C PRO A 16 9.00 -7.18 3.00
N ARG A 17 9.71 -6.06 3.21
CA ARG A 17 9.39 -5.13 4.30
C ARG A 17 8.12 -4.34 4.00
N THR A 18 7.96 -3.91 2.75
CA THR A 18 6.78 -3.16 2.31
C THR A 18 5.53 -4.05 2.37
N ALA A 19 5.63 -5.29 1.92
CA ALA A 19 4.56 -6.27 1.95
C ALA A 19 4.18 -6.62 3.39
N GLU A 20 5.15 -6.88 4.27
CA GLU A 20 4.90 -7.16 5.69
C GLU A 20 4.16 -6.00 6.35
N ASN A 21 4.62 -4.76 6.17
CA ASN A 21 3.97 -3.56 6.69
C ASN A 21 2.53 -3.40 6.15
N PHE A 22 2.33 -3.56 4.83
CA PHE A 22 0.99 -3.45 4.24
C PHE A 22 0.02 -4.50 4.79
N LEU A 23 0.45 -5.76 4.89
CA LEU A 23 -0.36 -6.86 5.40
C LEU A 23 -0.64 -6.72 6.89
N ALA A 24 0.31 -6.24 7.69
CA ALA A 24 0.11 -5.96 9.11
C ALA A 24 -0.92 -4.84 9.35
N LEU A 25 -0.86 -3.75 8.57
CA LEU A 25 -1.85 -2.67 8.62
C LEU A 25 -3.23 -3.14 8.17
N TYR A 26 -3.30 -3.98 7.13
CA TYR A 26 -4.55 -4.60 6.71
C TYR A 26 -5.15 -5.49 7.80
N ALA A 27 -4.35 -6.40 8.37
CA ALA A 27 -4.80 -7.33 9.41
C ALA A 27 -5.23 -6.64 10.71
N SER A 28 -4.69 -5.45 11.02
CA SER A 28 -5.08 -4.67 12.19
C SER A 28 -6.35 -3.83 11.99
N GLY A 29 -6.95 -3.83 10.79
CA GLY A 29 -8.09 -2.98 10.47
C GLY A 29 -7.72 -1.50 10.31
N TYR A 30 -6.43 -1.17 10.20
CA TYR A 30 -5.96 0.22 10.10
C TYR A 30 -6.57 0.95 8.89
N TYR A 31 -6.77 0.24 7.78
CA TYR A 31 -7.36 0.81 6.57
C TYR A 31 -8.89 0.88 6.61
N ASP A 32 -9.55 0.38 7.65
CA ASP A 32 -11.00 0.42 7.76
C ASP A 32 -11.48 1.88 7.81
N SER A 33 -12.53 2.18 7.05
CA SER A 33 -13.05 3.55 6.89
C SER A 33 -12.04 4.58 6.35
N THR A 34 -10.91 4.13 5.79
CA THR A 34 -9.97 5.00 5.09
C THR A 34 -10.57 5.45 3.77
N VAL A 35 -10.45 6.75 3.46
CA VAL A 35 -10.93 7.32 2.19
C VAL A 35 -9.78 7.53 1.21
N PHE A 36 -10.09 7.38 -0.09
CA PHE A 36 -9.19 7.83 -1.14
C PHE A 36 -9.26 9.35 -1.27
N HIS A 37 -8.31 10.05 -0.64
CA HIS A 37 -8.27 11.52 -0.61
C HIS A 37 -7.76 12.14 -1.91
N ARG A 38 -7.09 11.36 -2.76
CA ARG A 38 -6.62 11.82 -4.08
C ARG A 38 -6.97 10.82 -5.16
N ASN A 39 -7.68 11.29 -6.18
CA ASN A 39 -8.04 10.56 -7.39
C ASN A 39 -7.56 11.37 -8.61
N ILE A 40 -6.54 10.88 -9.30
CA ILE A 40 -6.04 11.48 -10.54
C ILE A 40 -6.47 10.57 -11.69
N LYS A 41 -7.31 11.10 -12.60
CA LYS A 41 -7.77 10.35 -13.77
C LYS A 41 -6.56 9.88 -14.60
N ALA A 42 -6.63 8.62 -15.04
CA ALA A 42 -5.60 7.96 -15.86
C ALA A 42 -4.20 7.90 -15.22
N SER A 43 -4.11 7.96 -13.90
CA SER A 43 -2.84 7.84 -13.18
C SER A 43 -3.01 6.91 -11.97
N TRP A 44 -3.00 7.44 -10.74
CA TRP A 44 -3.08 6.65 -9.52
C TRP A 44 -3.97 7.29 -8.46
N TYR A 45 -4.33 6.48 -7.46
CA TYR A 45 -5.16 6.86 -6.32
C TYR A 45 -4.34 6.83 -5.03
N LYS A 46 -4.60 7.75 -4.10
CA LYS A 46 -3.94 7.77 -2.78
C LYS A 46 -4.96 7.57 -1.67
N ALA A 47 -4.76 6.54 -0.84
CA ALA A 47 -5.49 6.33 0.40
C ALA A 47 -4.73 6.96 1.58
N ALA A 48 -5.44 7.60 2.50
CA ALA A 48 -4.89 8.04 3.80
C ALA A 48 -5.99 8.16 4.85
N THR A 49 -5.66 7.81 6.09
CA THR A 49 -6.50 7.99 7.26
C THR A 49 -6.50 9.45 7.71
N PRO A 50 -7.66 10.07 8.04
CA PRO A 50 -7.70 11.40 8.64
C PRO A 50 -7.15 11.43 10.08
N SER A 51 -7.24 10.32 10.81
CA SER A 51 -6.93 10.19 12.24
C SER A 51 -5.44 10.07 12.56
N VAL A 52 -4.61 9.76 11.55
CA VAL A 52 -3.17 9.55 11.70
C VAL A 52 -2.51 10.17 10.48
N PRO A 53 -1.54 11.10 10.64
CA PRO A 53 -0.82 11.66 9.50
C PRO A 53 -0.32 10.51 8.63
N ALA A 54 -0.56 10.58 7.32
CA ALA A 54 -0.11 9.62 6.32
C ALA A 54 1.43 9.37 6.29
N MET A 55 2.18 9.99 7.21
CA MET A 55 3.62 9.90 7.39
C MET A 55 4.07 8.85 8.41
N GLN A 56 3.17 8.18 9.14
CA GLN A 56 3.54 7.19 10.16
C GLN A 56 2.94 5.82 9.83
N GLY A 57 3.45 5.18 8.77
CA GLY A 57 3.18 3.77 8.49
C GLY A 57 3.89 2.88 9.50
N LEU A 58 3.23 1.84 10.02
CA LEU A 58 3.80 1.00 11.06
C LEU A 58 4.53 -0.22 10.51
N HIS A 59 5.82 -0.02 10.22
CA HIS A 59 6.86 -0.97 10.63
C HIS A 59 7.63 -0.28 11.76
N LEU A 60 7.31 -0.63 13.02
CA LEU A 60 7.85 0.02 14.24
C LEU A 60 7.61 1.54 14.36
N GLY A 61 6.71 2.11 13.56
CA GLY A 61 6.36 3.54 13.61
C GLY A 61 7.42 4.45 12.97
N THR A 62 8.33 3.88 12.19
CA THR A 62 9.42 4.61 11.54
C THR A 62 9.42 4.41 10.04
N LYS A 63 9.94 5.38 9.30
CA LYS A 63 10.17 5.24 7.86
C LYS A 63 11.23 4.16 7.63
N PHE A 64 11.00 3.32 6.63
CA PHE A 64 11.99 2.36 6.16
C PHE A 64 12.47 2.71 4.75
N ALA A 65 13.61 2.13 4.36
CA ALA A 65 14.23 2.37 3.06
C ALA A 65 13.43 1.73 1.92
N ASP A 66 13.50 2.33 0.73
CA ASP A 66 12.82 1.82 -0.46
C ASP A 66 13.38 0.47 -0.91
N GLU A 67 12.50 -0.42 -1.39
CA GLU A 67 12.85 -1.75 -1.89
C GLU A 67 12.76 -1.78 -3.42
N PHE A 68 13.75 -1.18 -4.09
CA PHE A 68 13.86 -1.26 -5.54
C PHE A 68 14.58 -2.53 -5.97
N ARG A 69 14.06 -3.20 -7.00
CA ARG A 69 14.78 -4.25 -7.71
C ARG A 69 14.89 -3.86 -9.17
N GLU A 70 16.08 -4.06 -9.74
CA GLU A 70 16.24 -3.99 -11.19
C GLU A 70 15.26 -4.97 -11.81
N SER A 71 14.45 -4.49 -12.75
CA SER A 71 13.38 -5.30 -13.33
C SER A 71 13.97 -6.60 -13.86
N GLN A 72 13.46 -7.74 -13.40
CA GLN A 72 13.28 -8.86 -14.31
C GLN A 72 12.38 -8.28 -15.40
N GLY A 73 12.98 -7.87 -16.51
CA GLY A 73 12.26 -7.27 -17.62
C GLY A 73 11.11 -8.18 -18.03
N TRP A 74 10.10 -7.58 -18.66
CA TRP A 74 8.92 -8.12 -19.32
C TRP A 74 9.08 -9.46 -20.08
N LEU A 75 9.60 -10.49 -19.43
CA LEU A 75 9.86 -11.84 -19.92
C LEU A 75 8.89 -12.81 -19.25
N LEU A 76 7.64 -12.42 -19.09
CA LEU A 76 6.52 -13.34 -19.18
C LEU A 76 5.39 -12.56 -19.85
N ALA A 77 5.08 -12.99 -21.07
CA ALA A 77 3.89 -12.62 -21.83
C ALA A 77 2.60 -13.03 -21.10
#